data_AF-A0A7J5XXH9-F1
#
_entry.id   AF-A0A7J5XXH9-F1
#
_cell.length_a   1.000
_cell.length_b   1.000
_cell.length_c   1.000
_cell.angle_alpha   90.00
_cell.angle_beta   90.00
_cell.angle_gamma   90.00
#
_symmetry.space_group_name_H-M   'P 1'
#
loop_
_entity.id
_entity.type
_entity.pdbx_description
1 polymer ?
#
loop_
_entity_poly.entity_id
_entity_poly.type
_entity_poly.pdbx_seq_one_letter_code
_entity_poly.pdbx_strand_id
1 'polypeptide(L)'
;MAVTFTDGKQQLDYECPVSLTAFYRPISIKHSDPKHIFSRPYIEMLARRSKVDPLSDGPLGDGWKVVEMDLDRKMSDALVKCFFNYR
;
A
#
# COMPACT_ATOMS: atom_id res chain seq x y z
N MET A 1 13.28 3.82 -9.22
CA MET A 1 13.05 2.48 -9.78
C MET A 1 12.02 1.78 -8.92
N ALA A 2 11.05 1.10 -9.52
CA ALA A 2 10.04 0.35 -8.77
C ALA A 2 10.60 -1.01 -8.35
N VAL A 3 10.14 -1.52 -7.20
CA VAL A 3 10.41 -2.90 -6.79
C VAL A 3 9.63 -3.85 -7.70
N THR A 4 10.33 -4.82 -8.28
CA THR A 4 9.72 -5.89 -9.08
C THR A 4 9.85 -7.21 -8.33
N PHE A 5 8.73 -7.80 -7.95
CA PHE A 5 8.71 -9.13 -7.34
C PHE A 5 8.99 -10.21 -8.39
N THR A 6 9.52 -11.35 -7.96
CA THR A 6 9.75 -12.48 -8.88
C THR A 6 8.43 -13.17 -9.27
N ASP A 7 7.46 -13.17 -8.37
CA ASP A 7 6.11 -13.71 -8.58
C ASP A 7 5.15 -12.60 -9.04
N GLY A 8 4.47 -12.82 -10.17
CA GLY A 8 3.49 -11.88 -10.72
C GLY A 8 2.24 -11.72 -9.87
N LYS A 9 1.87 -12.73 -9.07
CA LYS A 9 0.75 -12.62 -8.13
C LYS A 9 1.11 -11.69 -6.97
N GLN A 10 2.30 -11.86 -6.39
CA GLN A 10 2.83 -10.94 -5.37
C GLN A 10 2.95 -9.51 -5.88
N GLN A 11 3.33 -9.33 -7.16
CA GLN A 11 3.38 -8.00 -7.77
C GLN A 11 2.03 -7.28 -7.72
N LEU A 12 0.93 -7.98 -7.99
CA LEU A 12 -0.44 -7.43 -7.95
C LEU A 12 -0.94 -7.27 -6.51
N ASP A 13 -0.74 -8.29 -5.66
CA ASP A 13 -1.23 -8.30 -4.28
C ASP A 13 -0.55 -7.22 -3.41
N TYR A 14 0.67 -6.81 -3.76
CA TYR A 14 1.46 -5.83 -3.02
C TYR A 14 1.49 -4.44 -3.65
N GLU A 15 0.64 -4.19 -4.65
CA GLU A 15 0.59 -2.91 -5.33
C GLU A 15 -0.26 -1.87 -4.57
N CYS A 16 0.31 -0.68 -4.40
CA CYS A 16 -0.41 0.47 -3.86
C CYS A 16 -1.28 1.12 -4.95
N PRO A 17 -2.59 1.28 -4.73
CA PRO A 17 -3.52 1.77 -5.75
C PRO A 17 -3.27 3.23 -6.17
N VAL A 18 -2.51 3.99 -5.36
CA VAL A 18 -2.19 5.40 -5.66
C VAL A 18 -0.89 5.54 -6.46
N SER A 19 0.14 4.74 -6.14
CA SER A 19 1.46 4.89 -6.76
C SER A 19 1.75 3.87 -7.85
N LEU A 20 0.95 2.81 -7.96
CA LEU A 20 1.16 1.68 -8.87
C LEU A 20 2.56 1.07 -8.68
N THR A 21 3.02 1.05 -7.43
CA THR A 21 4.27 0.43 -7.00
C THR A 21 4.01 -0.41 -5.77
N ALA A 22 4.97 -1.26 -5.41
CA ALA A 22 4.95 -1.97 -4.13
C ALA A 22 4.60 -1.04 -2.95
N PHE A 23 3.79 -1.51 -2.01
CA PHE A 23 3.50 -0.79 -0.77
C PHE A 23 4.79 -0.38 -0.04
N TYR A 24 4.74 0.79 0.59
CA TYR A 24 5.76 1.26 1.51
C TYR A 24 5.11 1.68 2.82
N ARG A 25 5.39 0.95 3.91
CA ARG A 25 4.74 1.10 5.21
C ARG A 25 3.21 1.09 5.07
N PRO A 26 2.61 -0.05 4.71
CA PRO A 26 1.19 -0.14 4.39
C PRO A 26 0.29 0.26 5.57
N ILE A 27 -0.75 1.03 5.27
CA ILE A 27 -1.80 1.46 6.21
C ILE A 27 -3.14 1.12 5.58
N SER A 28 -4.03 0.52 6.36
CA SER A 28 -5.42 0.33 5.98
C SER A 28 -6.35 1.37 6.61
N ILE A 29 -7.48 1.62 5.95
CA ILE A 29 -8.54 2.47 6.46
C ILE A 29 -9.47 1.63 7.34
N LYS A 30 -9.67 2.06 8.58
CA LYS A 30 -10.61 1.43 9.52
C LYS A 30 -12.03 1.47 8.95
N HIS A 31 -12.73 0.35 9.00
CA HIS A 31 -14.11 0.18 8.49
C HIS A 31 -14.30 0.28 6.96
N SER A 32 -13.23 0.27 6.15
CA SER A 32 -13.38 0.08 4.71
C SER A 32 -13.79 -1.37 4.40
N ASP A 33 -14.85 -1.56 3.61
CA ASP A 33 -15.25 -2.86 3.06
C ASP A 33 -15.51 -2.71 1.54
N PRO A 34 -14.68 -3.32 0.67
CA PRO A 34 -13.52 -4.16 0.97
C PRO A 34 -12.37 -3.37 1.65
N LYS A 35 -11.41 -4.10 2.24
CA LYS A 35 -10.27 -3.49 2.96
C LYS A 35 -9.40 -2.65 2.02
N HIS A 36 -9.37 -1.34 2.22
CA HIS A 36 -8.53 -0.42 1.45
C HIS A 36 -7.18 -0.23 2.12
N ILE A 37 -6.09 -0.51 1.40
CA ILE A 37 -4.71 -0.43 1.87
C ILE A 37 -3.92 0.52 0.97
N PHE A 38 -3.09 1.37 1.57
CA PHE A 38 -2.29 2.37 0.88
C PHE A 38 -0.89 2.45 1.49
N SER A 39 0.08 2.93 0.72
CA SER A 39 1.38 3.32 1.30
C SER A 39 1.20 4.58 2.13
N ARG A 40 1.74 4.57 3.35
CA ARG A 40 1.65 5.68 4.32
C ARG A 40 1.90 7.08 3.72
N PRO A 41 3.01 7.35 2.99
CA PRO A 41 3.27 8.72 2.52
C PRO A 41 2.17 9.28 1.62
N TYR A 42 1.53 8.43 0.81
CA TYR A 42 0.48 8.87 -0.10
C TYR A 42 -0.84 9.10 0.63
N ILE A 43 -1.27 8.16 1.48
CA ILE A 43 -2.54 8.33 2.19
C ILE A 43 -2.48 9.47 3.21
N GLU A 44 -1.33 9.70 3.86
CA GLU A 44 -1.16 10.85 4.76
C GLU A 44 -1.22 12.19 4.02
N MET A 45 -0.66 12.25 2.81
CA MET A 45 -0.76 13.43 1.96
C MET A 45 -2.21 13.69 1.52
N LEU A 46 -2.94 12.66 1.09
CA LEU A 46 -4.33 12.75 0.64
C LEU A 46 -5.25 13.14 1.81
N ALA A 47 -5.13 12.45 2.94
CA ALA A 47 -5.91 12.70 4.16
C ALA A 47 -5.69 14.11 4.74
N ARG A 48 -4.54 14.73 4.48
CA ARG A 48 -4.25 16.11 4.90
C ARG A 48 -5.06 17.14 4.10
N ARG A 49 -5.32 16.86 2.82
CA ARG A 49 -6.09 17.75 1.93
C ARG A 49 -7.58 17.49 2.01
N SER A 50 -7.98 16.23 2.13
CA SER A 50 -9.36 15.80 2.24
C SER A 50 -9.46 14.66 3.24
N LYS A 51 -10.32 14.77 4.27
CA LYS A 51 -10.53 13.70 5.27
C LYS A 51 -11.49 12.64 4.75
N VAL A 52 -11.24 12.15 3.54
CA VAL A 52 -12.06 11.11 2.88
C VAL A 52 -11.18 9.99 2.34
N ASP A 53 -11.75 8.80 2.27
CA ASP A 53 -11.15 7.63 1.63
C ASP A 53 -11.02 7.87 0.12
N PRO A 54 -9.80 7.77 -0.46
CA PRO A 54 -9.58 8.02 -1.88
C PRO A 54 -10.33 7.08 -2.84
N LEU A 55 -10.77 5.90 -2.39
CA LEU A 55 -11.44 4.91 -3.23
C LEU A 55 -12.95 4.88 -3.06
N SER A 56 -13.45 5.18 -1.86
CA SER A 56 -14.90 5.16 -1.56
C SER A 56 -15.54 6.53 -1.37
N ASP A 57 -14.74 7.61 -1.28
CA ASP A 57 -15.17 8.97 -0.92
C ASP A 57 -15.85 9.06 0.48
N GLY A 58 -15.78 7.99 1.27
CA GLY A 58 -16.32 7.94 2.61
C GLY A 58 -15.48 8.76 3.61
N PRO A 59 -16.08 9.35 4.65
CA PRO A 59 -15.35 10.17 5.61
C PRO A 59 -14.37 9.33 6.45
N LEU A 60 -13.14 9.84 6.62
CA LEU A 60 -12.13 9.28 7.51
C LEU A 60 -12.40 9.75 8.94
N GLY A 61 -12.89 8.84 9.80
CA GLY A 61 -13.13 9.10 11.21
C GLY A 61 -11.84 9.25 12.04
N ASP A 62 -11.97 9.62 13.32
CA ASP A 62 -10.80 9.70 14.20
C ASP A 62 -10.14 8.32 14.40
N GLY A 63 -8.80 8.29 14.34
CA GLY A 63 -8.05 7.04 14.46
C GLY A 63 -8.30 6.04 13.31
N TRP A 64 -8.63 6.53 12.11
CA TRP A 64 -8.89 5.69 10.93
C TRP A 64 -7.69 4.86 10.45
N LYS A 65 -6.46 5.21 10.84
CA LYS A 65 -5.24 4.55 10.38
C LYS A 65 -5.02 3.22 11.12
N VAL A 66 -4.86 2.13 10.38
CA VAL A 66 -4.44 0.83 10.92
C VAL A 66 -3.14 0.42 10.23
N VAL A 67 -2.07 0.18 11.00
CA VAL A 67 -0.76 -0.21 10.45
C VAL A 67 -0.75 -1.71 10.12
N GLU A 68 -0.44 -2.04 8.88
CA GLU A 68 -0.45 -3.43 8.39
C GLU A 68 0.93 -4.10 8.57
N MET A 69 1.31 -4.37 9.83
CA MET A 69 2.63 -4.96 10.13
C MET A 69 2.83 -6.33 9.50
N ASP A 70 1.80 -7.18 9.48
CA ASP A 70 1.89 -8.52 8.89
C ASP A 70 2.11 -8.46 7.38
N LEU A 71 1.49 -7.50 6.69
CA LEU A 71 1.69 -7.29 5.25
C LEU A 71 3.10 -6.78 4.98
N ASP A 72 3.57 -5.78 5.75
CA ASP A 72 4.92 -5.22 5.64
C ASP A 72 5.99 -6.30 5.82
N ARG A 73 5.80 -7.19 6.81
CA ARG A 73 6.67 -8.35 7.04
C ARG A 73 6.64 -9.33 5.85
N LYS A 74 5.46 -9.74 5.40
CA LYS A 74 5.31 -10.67 4.26
C LYS A 74 5.98 -10.14 2.99
N MET A 75 5.83 -8.85 2.73
CA MET A 75 6.49 -8.20 1.59
C MET A 75 8.00 -8.16 1.75
N SER A 76 8.51 -7.92 2.96
CA SER A 76 9.95 -7.91 3.24
C SER A 76 10.59 -9.29 3.06
N ASP A 77 9.84 -10.36 3.32
CA ASP A 77 10.29 -11.74 3.13
C ASP A 77 10.17 -12.23 1.67
N ALA A 78 9.56 -11.44 0.76
CA ALA A 78 9.33 -11.84 -0.62
C ALA A 78 10.56 -11.65 -1.52
N LEU A 79 10.69 -12.50 -2.54
CA LEU A 79 11.80 -12.44 -3.49
C LEU A 79 11.57 -11.34 -4.53
N VAL A 80 12.61 -10.55 -4.77
CA VAL A 80 12.60 -9.42 -5.72
C VAL A 80 13.67 -9.59 -6.78
N LYS A 81 13.42 -9.02 -7.96
CA LYS A 81 14.42 -8.93 -9.02
C LYS A 81 15.34 -7.75 -8.74
N CYS A 82 16.64 -8.02 -8.72
CA CYS A 82 17.64 -6.94 -8.69
C CYS A 82 17.56 -6.14 -9.99
N PHE A 83 17.40 -4.83 -9.89
CA PHE A 83 17.30 -3.93 -11.05
C PHE A 83 18.62 -3.85 -11.85
N PHE A 84 19.75 -4.17 -11.21
CA PHE A 84 21.07 -4.24 -11.84
C PHE A 84 21.43 -5.64 -12.33
N ASN A 85 20.50 -6.59 -12.26
CA ASN A 85 20.70 -7.89 -12.89
C ASN A 85 20.48 -7.73 -14.39
N TYR A 86 21.53 -7.28 -15.07
CA TYR A 86 21.59 -7.27 -16.52
C TYR A 86 21.74 -8.73 -16.98
N ARG A 87 20.62 -9.34 -17.38
CA ARG A 87 20.60 -10.59 -18.14
C ARG A 87 20.11 -10.30 -19.54
#